data_AF-A0A3B5MB83-F1
#
_entry.id   AF-A0A3B5MB83-F1
#
_cell.length_a   1.000
_cell.length_b   1.000
_cell.length_c   1.000
_cell.angle_alpha   90.00
_cell.angle_beta   90.00
_cell.angle_gamma   90.00
#
_symmetry.space_group_name_H-M   'P 1'
#
loop_
_entity.id
_entity.type
_entity.pdbx_description
1 polymer ?
#
loop_
_entity_poly.entity_id
_entity_poly.type
_entity_poly.pdbx_seq_one_letter_code
_entity_poly.pdbx_strand_id
1 'polypeptide(L)'
;MFLVALSFAYFAKALSGSYMKSTITQLERRFDIPSYLIGVIDGSFEIGNLLVIAFVSYFGAKLHRPKIISLGCLLMSFGTFIIALPHFIIGRYEFETSVRWMMNSTHNSSPCQGDSAGDQPGISPQVPSTGESNLSMWIYVLLGNVLRGIGETPVQPLGISYIDDFATEENAALYVGCVQTISVVGPVFGYLLGSLCAKIYVDIGFVKMDTITITPADARWVGAWWLGYLIAGVITLLSAIPFWFLPRSLPTAGSRVQKMGTQEEASFIKDTPHPKYKYQAEEHSSFVEMAKDFLPTLRTLLGHPVYVIYLCVVVIQLNSLIGMVTYKPKYIEQHFRQSASKANFLMGVINIPAVALGMFSGGLLMKRLKLNIMGAAKFAFCTSLIGYVLSMFFFTMSCENAKVAGVTVSYSNLVGGYY
;
A
#
# COMPACT_ATOMS: atom_id res chain seq x y z
N MET A 1 1.14 17.22 -20.34
CA MET A 1 0.76 17.67 -18.99
C MET A 1 -0.03 16.63 -18.21
N PHE A 2 -1.20 16.17 -18.69
CA PHE A 2 -1.99 15.13 -17.99
C PHE A 2 -1.17 13.89 -17.63
N LEU A 3 -0.35 13.38 -18.56
CA LEU A 3 0.53 12.23 -18.32
C LEU A 3 1.46 12.45 -17.12
N VAL A 4 2.11 13.61 -17.04
CA VAL A 4 3.03 13.97 -15.94
C VAL A 4 2.28 14.05 -14.61
N ALA A 5 1.10 14.69 -14.61
CA ALA A 5 0.25 14.77 -13.42
C ALA A 5 -0.19 13.39 -12.94
N LEU A 6 -0.63 12.52 -13.87
CA LEU A 6 -1.02 11.15 -13.56
C LEU A 6 0.15 10.32 -13.07
N SER A 7 1.32 10.42 -13.69
CA SER A 7 2.53 9.76 -13.22
C SER A 7 2.91 10.18 -11.80
N PHE A 8 2.82 11.48 -11.49
CA PHE A 8 3.09 11.97 -10.14
C PHE A 8 2.06 11.49 -9.12
N ALA A 9 0.77 11.43 -9.48
CA ALA A 9 -0.27 10.83 -8.63
C ALA A 9 -0.04 9.32 -8.39
N TYR A 10 0.40 8.58 -9.41
CA TYR A 10 0.77 7.16 -9.27
C TYR A 10 1.98 6.96 -8.37
N PHE A 11 2.99 7.82 -8.50
CA PHE A 11 4.13 7.83 -7.58
C PHE A 11 3.68 8.10 -6.14
N ALA A 12 2.87 9.14 -5.91
CA ALA A 12 2.38 9.53 -4.60
C ALA A 12 1.53 8.44 -3.92
N LYS A 13 0.56 7.85 -4.65
CA LYS A 13 -0.29 6.79 -4.12
C LYS A 13 0.53 5.56 -3.74
N ALA A 14 1.51 5.18 -4.56
CA ALA A 14 2.30 3.97 -4.36
C ALA A 14 3.33 4.14 -3.23
N LEU A 15 3.91 5.35 -3.09
CA LEU A 15 4.73 5.73 -1.94
C LEU A 15 3.93 5.67 -0.64
N SER A 16 2.74 6.27 -0.61
CA SER A 16 1.88 6.24 0.59
C SER A 16 1.46 4.82 0.96
N GLY A 17 1.18 3.97 -0.04
CA GLY A 17 0.82 2.57 0.17
C GLY A 17 1.96 1.72 0.74
N SER A 18 3.19 1.86 0.22
CA SER A 18 4.31 1.11 0.79
C SER A 18 4.76 1.65 2.15
N TYR A 19 4.58 2.95 2.40
CA TYR A 19 4.83 3.52 3.73
C TYR A 19 3.94 2.88 4.80
N MET A 20 2.63 2.71 4.53
CA MET A 20 1.71 1.98 5.43
C MET A 20 2.22 0.58 5.77
N LYS A 21 2.70 -0.17 4.77
CA LYS A 21 3.25 -1.50 4.98
C LYS A 21 4.53 -1.48 5.82
N SER A 22 5.34 -0.45 5.67
CA SER A 22 6.61 -0.28 6.41
C SER A 22 6.42 0.05 7.90
N THR A 23 5.25 0.57 8.30
CA THR A 23 4.95 1.00 9.67
C THR A 23 4.14 -0.02 10.47
N ILE A 24 3.75 -1.16 9.89
CA ILE A 24 2.92 -2.19 10.53
C ILE A 24 3.42 -2.56 11.93
N THR A 25 4.71 -2.89 12.09
CA THR A 25 5.26 -3.29 13.38
C THR A 25 5.30 -2.15 14.39
N GLN A 26 5.40 -0.90 13.92
CA GLN A 26 5.36 0.29 14.76
C GLN A 26 3.96 0.55 15.29
N LEU A 27 2.94 0.37 14.45
CA LEU A 27 1.54 0.50 14.84
C LEU A 27 1.13 -0.62 15.81
N GLU A 28 1.58 -1.86 15.58
CA GLU A 28 1.38 -2.98 16.52
C GLU A 28 1.93 -2.64 17.91
N ARG A 29 3.18 -2.17 17.99
CA ARG A 29 3.83 -1.81 19.26
C ARG A 29 3.23 -0.58 19.92
N ARG A 30 2.82 0.42 19.13
CA ARG A 30 2.28 1.68 19.66
C ARG A 30 0.89 1.50 20.26
N PHE A 31 0.04 0.73 19.60
CA PHE A 31 -1.34 0.52 20.03
C PHE A 31 -1.55 -0.76 20.82
N ASP A 32 -0.50 -1.56 21.01
CA ASP A 32 -0.53 -2.88 21.62
C ASP A 32 -1.63 -3.78 21.01
N ILE A 33 -1.65 -3.83 19.68
CA ILE A 33 -2.68 -4.54 18.91
C ILE A 33 -2.15 -5.86 18.32
N PRO A 34 -2.99 -6.90 18.28
CA PRO A 34 -2.61 -8.19 17.72
C PRO A 34 -2.51 -8.14 16.19
N SER A 35 -1.75 -9.08 15.62
CA SER A 35 -1.43 -9.10 14.19
C SER A 35 -2.60 -9.30 13.24
N TYR A 36 -3.68 -9.93 13.70
CA TYR A 36 -4.89 -10.04 12.90
C TYR A 36 -5.56 -8.65 12.74
N LEU A 37 -5.52 -7.81 13.78
CA LEU A 37 -6.18 -6.51 13.78
C LEU A 37 -5.42 -5.52 12.90
N ILE A 38 -4.09 -5.48 12.96
CA ILE A 38 -3.31 -4.66 12.02
C ILE A 38 -3.49 -5.14 10.57
N GLY A 39 -3.67 -6.44 10.35
CA GLY A 39 -4.01 -6.99 9.03
C GLY A 39 -5.36 -6.47 8.52
N VAL A 40 -6.37 -6.37 9.39
CA VAL A 40 -7.66 -5.73 9.06
C VAL A 40 -7.48 -4.24 8.77
N ILE A 41 -6.64 -3.54 9.53
CA ILE A 41 -6.34 -2.13 9.30
C ILE A 41 -5.67 -1.92 7.94
N ASP A 42 -4.65 -2.72 7.57
CA ASP A 42 -4.00 -2.66 6.25
C ASP A 42 -5.01 -2.96 5.13
N GLY A 43 -5.79 -4.03 5.30
CA GLY A 43 -6.83 -4.45 4.35
C GLY A 43 -7.99 -3.46 4.19
N SER A 44 -8.23 -2.58 5.17
CA SER A 44 -9.30 -1.59 5.12
C SER A 44 -9.16 -0.60 3.96
N PHE A 45 -7.94 -0.40 3.44
CA PHE A 45 -7.71 0.34 2.20
C PHE A 45 -8.44 -0.30 1.02
N GLU A 46 -8.30 -1.61 0.84
CA GLU A 46 -8.95 -2.34 -0.25
C GLU A 46 -10.46 -2.38 -0.05
N ILE A 47 -10.93 -2.49 1.20
CA ILE A 47 -12.36 -2.38 1.52
C ILE A 47 -12.90 -1.02 1.04
N GLY A 48 -12.24 0.08 1.39
CA GLY A 48 -12.61 1.42 0.94
C GLY A 48 -12.63 1.55 -0.59
N ASN A 49 -11.62 0.99 -1.26
CA ASN A 49 -11.52 1.03 -2.71
C ASN A 49 -12.65 0.24 -3.40
N LEU A 50 -12.87 -1.01 -2.98
CA LEU A 50 -13.87 -1.91 -3.54
C LEU A 50 -15.30 -1.37 -3.41
N LEU A 51 -15.59 -0.62 -2.34
CA LEU A 51 -16.91 -0.01 -2.12
C LEU A 51 -17.31 0.97 -3.23
N VAL A 52 -16.35 1.68 -3.83
CA VAL A 52 -16.63 2.76 -4.79
C VAL A 52 -16.11 2.47 -6.20
N ILE A 53 -15.24 1.48 -6.41
CA ILE A 53 -14.58 1.24 -7.71
C ILE A 53 -15.54 0.95 -8.86
N ALA A 54 -16.58 0.15 -8.65
CA ALA A 54 -17.57 -0.15 -9.69
C ALA A 54 -18.32 1.13 -10.12
N PHE A 55 -18.74 1.92 -9.13
CA PHE A 55 -19.44 3.18 -9.35
C PHE A 55 -18.54 4.20 -10.07
N VAL A 56 -17.33 4.42 -9.56
CA VAL A 56 -16.39 5.40 -10.12
C VAL A 56 -15.92 4.99 -11.52
N SER A 57 -15.67 3.70 -11.77
CA SER A 57 -15.23 3.23 -13.09
C SER A 57 -16.31 3.39 -14.16
N TYR A 58 -17.57 3.16 -13.81
CA TYR A 58 -18.68 3.24 -14.76
C TYR A 58 -19.22 4.68 -14.94
N PHE A 59 -19.51 5.37 -13.84
CA PHE A 59 -20.10 6.72 -13.86
C PHE A 59 -19.04 7.83 -13.97
N GLY A 60 -17.90 7.66 -13.30
CA GLY A 60 -16.81 8.65 -13.32
C GLY A 60 -16.23 8.85 -14.71
N ALA A 61 -16.26 7.81 -15.56
CA ALA A 61 -15.80 7.88 -16.95
C ALA A 61 -16.64 8.85 -17.82
N LYS A 62 -17.88 9.16 -17.43
CA LYS A 62 -18.78 10.08 -18.17
C LYS A 62 -18.74 11.52 -17.66
N LEU A 63 -18.16 11.72 -16.49
CA LEU A 63 -18.01 13.02 -15.83
C LEU A 63 -16.65 13.65 -16.15
N HIS A 64 -16.33 14.78 -15.50
CA HIS A 64 -15.07 15.49 -15.71
C HIS A 64 -13.89 14.74 -15.07
N ARG A 65 -13.36 13.72 -15.76
CA ARG A 65 -12.36 12.76 -15.23
C ARG A 65 -11.19 13.41 -14.48
N PRO A 66 -10.47 14.43 -15.01
CA PRO A 66 -9.38 15.06 -14.27
C PRO A 66 -9.79 15.62 -12.89
N LYS A 67 -10.97 16.26 -12.79
CA LYS A 67 -11.45 16.82 -11.52
C LYS A 67 -11.83 15.73 -10.51
N ILE A 68 -12.38 14.60 -10.97
CA ILE A 68 -12.69 13.46 -10.10
C ILE A 68 -11.40 12.81 -9.60
N ILE A 69 -10.39 12.65 -10.46
CA ILE A 69 -9.05 12.19 -10.04
C ILE A 69 -8.49 13.13 -8.98
N SER A 70 -8.60 14.45 -9.19
CA SER A 70 -8.14 15.43 -8.21
C SER A 70 -8.86 15.31 -6.87
N LEU A 71 -10.19 15.17 -6.89
CA LEU A 71 -10.99 15.01 -5.66
C LEU A 71 -10.60 13.73 -4.92
N GLY A 72 -10.33 12.66 -5.67
CA GLY A 72 -9.78 11.42 -5.12
C GLY A 72 -8.44 11.63 -4.43
N CYS A 73 -7.48 12.32 -5.08
CA CYS A 73 -6.19 12.64 -4.48
C CYS A 73 -6.32 13.50 -3.20
N LEU A 74 -7.25 14.47 -3.18
CA LEU A 74 -7.54 15.27 -1.97
C LEU A 74 -8.08 14.39 -0.84
N LEU A 75 -9.04 13.52 -1.14
CA LEU A 75 -9.61 12.60 -0.16
C LEU A 75 -8.57 11.60 0.35
N MET A 76 -7.70 11.12 -0.54
CA MET A 76 -6.60 10.24 -0.21
C MET A 76 -5.59 10.91 0.74
N SER A 77 -5.21 12.16 0.45
CA SER A 77 -4.34 12.97 1.31
C SER A 77 -4.95 13.20 2.70
N PHE A 78 -6.24 13.55 2.75
CA PHE A 78 -6.97 13.74 4.00
C PHE A 78 -7.02 12.44 4.83
N GLY A 79 -7.28 11.29 4.21
CA GLY A 79 -7.20 9.98 4.87
C GLY A 79 -5.81 9.70 5.45
N THR A 80 -4.75 10.04 4.72
CA THR A 80 -3.36 9.91 5.19
C THR A 80 -3.08 10.80 6.40
N PHE A 81 -3.60 12.03 6.46
CA PHE A 81 -3.46 12.89 7.64
C PHE A 81 -4.24 12.37 8.85
N ILE A 82 -5.43 11.79 8.65
CA ILE A 82 -6.19 11.13 9.73
C ILE A 82 -5.37 9.97 10.33
N ILE A 83 -4.63 9.20 9.52
CA ILE A 83 -3.77 8.13 10.04
C ILE A 83 -2.69 8.69 10.98
N ALA A 84 -2.12 9.87 10.71
CA ALA A 84 -1.11 10.50 11.55
C ALA A 84 -1.68 11.12 12.85
N LEU A 85 -2.96 11.47 12.83
CA LEU A 85 -3.64 12.23 13.89
C LEU A 85 -3.50 11.62 15.30
N PRO A 86 -3.62 10.29 15.52
CA PRO A 86 -3.51 9.70 16.85
C PRO A 86 -2.22 10.05 17.58
N HIS A 87 -1.11 10.23 16.88
CA HIS A 87 0.14 10.58 17.57
C HIS A 87 0.04 11.90 18.33
N PHE A 88 -0.71 12.88 17.81
CA PHE A 88 -0.87 14.20 18.43
C PHE A 88 -1.94 14.24 19.50
N ILE A 89 -2.84 13.25 19.53
CA ILE A 89 -3.91 13.13 20.53
C ILE A 89 -3.46 12.25 21.69
N ILE A 90 -2.65 11.23 21.42
CA ILE A 90 -2.16 10.29 22.43
C ILE A 90 -1.00 10.93 23.17
N GLY A 91 -0.97 10.75 24.49
CA GLY A 91 0.19 11.10 25.32
C GLY A 91 1.47 10.38 24.88
N ARG A 92 2.56 10.64 25.61
CA ARG A 92 3.88 10.09 25.27
C ARG A 92 3.89 8.55 25.23
N TYR A 93 4.80 7.99 24.46
CA TYR A 93 5.01 6.55 24.44
C TYR A 93 5.77 6.11 25.70
N GLU A 94 5.08 5.37 26.56
CA GLU A 94 5.68 4.73 27.73
C GLU A 94 6.02 3.27 27.38
N PHE A 95 7.26 2.87 27.64
CA PHE A 95 7.71 1.50 27.48
C PHE A 95 8.11 0.95 28.85
N GLU A 96 7.72 -0.29 29.16
CA GLU A 96 8.11 -0.89 30.42
C GLU A 96 9.63 -1.13 30.46
N THR A 97 10.29 -0.41 31.36
CA THR A 97 11.64 -0.74 31.81
C THR A 97 11.53 -1.73 32.97
N SER A 98 12.00 -2.96 32.78
CA SER A 98 12.13 -3.96 33.85
C SER A 98 13.02 -3.52 35.03
N VAL A 99 13.69 -2.37 34.89
CA VAL A 99 14.43 -1.69 35.96
C VAL A 99 13.62 -0.49 36.44
N ARG A 100 12.59 -0.75 37.26
CA ARG A 100 12.17 0.25 38.24
C ARG A 100 13.32 0.39 39.22
N TRP A 101 14.13 1.44 39.08
CA TRP A 101 15.02 1.86 40.16
C TRP A 101 14.13 2.37 41.31
N MET A 102 13.60 1.46 42.12
CA MET A 102 13.16 1.87 43.46
C MET A 102 14.43 2.19 44.23
N MET A 103 14.82 3.47 44.22
CA MET A 103 15.78 3.99 45.18
C MET A 103 15.24 3.66 46.57
N ASN A 104 16.00 2.84 47.32
CA ASN A 104 15.75 2.39 48.70
C ASN A 104 14.84 1.17 48.94
N SER A 105 14.85 0.16 48.07
CA SER A 105 14.34 -1.17 48.45
C SER A 105 15.33 -2.27 48.07
N THR A 106 15.90 -2.96 49.06
CA THR A 106 16.92 -4.02 48.95
C THR A 106 16.41 -5.34 48.34
N HIS A 107 15.29 -5.33 47.61
CA HIS A 107 14.72 -6.52 47.01
C HIS A 107 14.70 -6.40 45.48
N ASN A 108 15.70 -7.01 44.84
CA ASN A 108 15.66 -7.35 43.43
C ASN A 108 14.62 -8.46 43.22
N SER A 109 13.36 -8.09 43.01
CA SER A 109 12.36 -9.05 42.53
C SER A 109 12.66 -9.34 41.07
N SER A 110 13.19 -10.53 40.77
CA SER A 110 13.28 -11.02 39.40
C SER A 110 11.86 -11.23 38.85
N PRO A 111 11.61 -11.04 37.53
CA PRO A 111 10.28 -11.19 36.94
C PRO A 111 9.73 -12.64 36.95
N CYS A 112 10.48 -13.60 37.49
CA CYS A 112 10.08 -15.00 37.58
C CYS A 112 10.60 -15.59 38.91
N GLN A 113 9.85 -15.40 39.99
CA GLN A 113 10.01 -16.22 41.19
C GLN A 113 9.05 -17.40 41.05
N GLY A 114 9.57 -18.61 40.89
CA GLY A 114 8.75 -19.83 40.86
C GLY A 114 8.04 -20.02 42.20
N ASP A 115 6.72 -20.23 42.15
CA ASP A 115 5.87 -20.43 43.31
C ASP A 115 6.41 -21.55 44.21
N SER A 116 6.84 -21.16 45.41
CA SER A 116 6.90 -22.06 46.55
C SER A 116 5.75 -21.68 47.47
N ALA A 117 4.83 -22.63 47.65
CA ALA A 117 3.59 -22.49 48.39
C ALA A 117 3.80 -21.91 49.80
N GLY A 118 2.97 -20.92 50.15
CA GLY A 118 2.86 -20.37 51.50
C GLY A 118 1.63 -19.47 51.61
N ASP A 119 0.57 -20.00 52.20
CA ASP A 119 -0.69 -19.30 52.51
C ASP A 119 -0.44 -18.05 53.38
N GLN A 120 -0.78 -16.87 52.86
CA GLN A 120 -1.22 -15.72 53.66
C GLN A 120 -2.26 -14.87 52.90
N PRO A 121 -3.37 -14.45 53.53
CA PRO A 121 -4.36 -13.58 52.91
C PRO A 121 -3.93 -12.11 53.07
N GLY A 122 -3.34 -11.53 52.02
CA GLY A 122 -2.83 -10.17 52.05
C GLY A 122 -3.11 -9.41 50.75
N ILE A 123 -4.12 -8.54 50.80
CA ILE A 123 -4.33 -7.31 50.01
C ILE A 123 -3.87 -7.39 48.55
N SER A 124 -4.82 -7.68 47.66
CA SER A 124 -4.68 -7.46 46.22
C SER A 124 -4.18 -6.02 45.97
N PRO A 125 -3.09 -5.80 45.22
CA PRO A 125 -2.78 -4.47 44.74
C PRO A 125 -3.93 -4.09 43.82
N GLN A 126 -4.72 -3.11 44.24
CA GLN A 126 -5.62 -2.41 43.33
C GLN A 126 -4.75 -1.87 42.19
N VAL A 127 -4.83 -2.55 41.04
CA VAL A 127 -4.50 -1.95 39.76
C VAL A 127 -5.26 -0.63 39.75
N PRO A 128 -4.61 0.53 39.61
CA PRO A 128 -5.35 1.74 39.34
C PRO A 128 -6.00 1.50 37.98
N SER A 129 -7.26 1.10 38.00
CA SER A 129 -8.14 1.21 36.86
C SER A 129 -8.34 2.71 36.68
N THR A 130 -7.40 3.34 35.96
CA THR A 130 -7.66 4.58 35.24
C THR A 130 -8.71 4.26 34.20
N GLY A 131 -9.96 4.24 34.64
CA GLY A 131 -11.10 4.30 33.76
C GLY A 131 -11.19 5.71 33.21
N GLU A 132 -10.64 5.92 32.02
CA GLU A 132 -11.02 7.05 31.17
C GLU A 132 -10.98 6.54 29.73
N SER A 133 -12.15 6.16 29.20
CA SER A 133 -12.45 6.04 27.77
C SER A 133 -11.26 5.74 26.86
N ASN A 134 -10.80 4.49 26.82
CA ASN A 134 -9.91 3.99 25.77
C ASN A 134 -10.68 3.96 24.44
N LEU A 135 -10.94 5.14 23.86
CA LEU A 135 -11.27 5.26 22.45
C LEU A 135 -10.08 4.65 21.73
N SER A 136 -10.26 3.41 21.27
CA SER A 136 -9.28 2.62 20.56
C SER A 136 -8.71 3.44 19.40
N MET A 137 -7.60 4.15 19.62
CA MET A 137 -7.11 5.18 18.69
C MET A 137 -6.66 4.60 17.35
N TRP A 138 -6.45 3.28 17.27
CA TRP A 138 -6.27 2.56 16.02
C TRP A 138 -7.47 2.69 15.06
N ILE A 139 -8.67 3.05 15.55
CA ILE A 139 -9.85 3.32 14.73
C ILE A 139 -9.60 4.49 13.76
N TYR A 140 -8.84 5.51 14.16
CA TYR A 140 -8.46 6.59 13.25
C TYR A 140 -7.54 6.10 12.12
N VAL A 141 -6.62 5.19 12.43
CA VAL A 141 -5.76 4.56 11.42
C VAL A 141 -6.61 3.76 10.44
N LEU A 142 -7.59 2.99 10.95
CA LEU A 142 -8.54 2.25 10.11
C LEU A 142 -9.36 3.21 9.23
N LEU A 143 -10.02 4.21 9.82
CA LEU A 143 -10.86 5.16 9.11
C LEU A 143 -10.08 5.94 8.05
N GLY A 144 -8.88 6.41 8.41
CA GLY A 144 -8.01 7.10 7.47
C GLY A 144 -7.54 6.22 6.32
N ASN A 145 -7.28 4.92 6.57
CA ASN A 145 -6.89 4.00 5.51
C ASN A 145 -8.07 3.60 4.59
N VAL A 146 -9.29 3.46 5.13
CA VAL A 146 -10.53 3.34 4.33
C VAL A 146 -10.69 4.55 3.42
N LEU A 147 -10.55 5.76 3.98
CA LEU A 147 -10.69 7.01 3.23
C LEU A 147 -9.62 7.15 2.15
N ARG A 148 -8.39 6.71 2.45
CA ARG A 148 -7.29 6.58 1.49
C ARG A 148 -7.68 5.65 0.33
N GLY A 149 -8.34 4.53 0.64
CA GLY A 149 -8.88 3.58 -0.35
C GLY A 149 -9.89 4.22 -1.30
N ILE A 150 -10.90 4.90 -0.73
CA ILE A 150 -11.94 5.61 -1.50
C ILE A 150 -11.31 6.69 -2.40
N GLY A 151 -10.32 7.43 -1.89
CA GLY A 151 -9.63 8.48 -2.64
C GLY A 151 -8.73 7.95 -3.76
N GLU A 152 -8.19 6.74 -3.64
CA GLU A 152 -7.34 6.12 -4.65
C GLU A 152 -8.13 5.61 -5.86
N THR A 153 -9.37 5.17 -5.62
CA THR A 153 -10.27 4.57 -6.60
C THR A 153 -10.33 5.28 -7.96
N PRO A 154 -10.55 6.60 -8.08
CA PRO A 154 -10.66 7.26 -9.38
C PRO A 154 -9.35 7.35 -10.15
N VAL A 155 -8.19 7.26 -9.49
CA VAL A 155 -6.89 7.58 -10.10
C VAL A 155 -6.57 6.65 -11.26
N GLN A 156 -6.75 5.34 -11.06
CA GLN A 156 -6.36 4.35 -12.05
C GLN A 156 -7.39 4.14 -13.18
N PRO A 157 -8.67 3.84 -12.92
CA PRO A 157 -9.66 3.63 -13.98
C PRO A 157 -9.87 4.89 -14.84
N LEU A 158 -9.98 6.06 -14.21
CA LEU A 158 -10.20 7.31 -14.95
C LEU A 158 -8.92 7.83 -15.59
N GLY A 159 -7.76 7.60 -14.96
CA GLY A 159 -6.47 7.97 -15.51
C GLY A 159 -6.13 7.24 -16.80
N ILE A 160 -6.27 5.90 -16.78
CA ILE A 160 -5.98 5.06 -17.93
C ILE A 160 -6.99 5.29 -19.05
N SER A 161 -8.29 5.36 -18.76
CA SER A 161 -9.31 5.66 -19.78
C SER A 161 -9.12 7.05 -20.40
N TYR A 162 -8.66 8.04 -19.64
CA TYR A 162 -8.34 9.36 -20.22
C TYR A 162 -7.11 9.29 -21.14
N ILE A 163 -6.09 8.49 -20.82
CA ILE A 163 -4.97 8.27 -21.75
C ILE A 163 -5.47 7.61 -23.04
N ASP A 164 -6.29 6.58 -22.93
CA ASP A 164 -6.80 5.81 -24.06
C ASP A 164 -7.65 6.67 -25.02
N ASP A 165 -8.49 7.55 -24.48
CA ASP A 165 -9.37 8.41 -25.29
C ASP A 165 -8.62 9.53 -26.05
N PHE A 166 -7.46 9.95 -25.56
CA PHE A 166 -6.74 11.12 -26.09
C PHE A 166 -5.38 10.80 -26.73
N ALA A 167 -4.85 9.59 -26.54
CA ALA A 167 -3.65 9.12 -27.22
C ALA A 167 -4.01 8.44 -28.54
N THR A 168 -3.07 8.45 -29.50
CA THR A 168 -3.20 7.56 -30.67
C THR A 168 -3.01 6.11 -30.23
N GLU A 169 -3.68 5.16 -30.90
CA GLU A 169 -3.65 3.73 -30.55
C GLU A 169 -2.21 3.18 -30.41
N GLU A 170 -1.28 3.69 -31.21
CA GLU A 170 0.15 3.33 -31.16
C GLU A 170 0.88 3.86 -29.90
N ASN A 171 0.47 5.02 -29.39
CA ASN A 171 1.13 5.70 -28.26
C ASN A 171 0.46 5.43 -26.91
N ALA A 172 -0.82 5.03 -26.89
CA ALA A 172 -1.58 4.77 -25.67
C ALA A 172 -0.89 3.73 -24.77
N ALA A 173 -0.49 2.60 -25.35
CA ALA A 173 0.22 1.53 -24.63
C ALA A 173 1.57 2.02 -24.05
N LEU A 174 2.29 2.88 -24.78
CA LEU A 174 3.56 3.45 -24.31
C LEU A 174 3.34 4.38 -23.12
N TYR A 175 2.34 5.26 -23.18
CA TYR A 175 2.00 6.18 -22.10
C TYR A 175 1.53 5.46 -20.83
N VAL A 176 0.68 4.45 -20.98
CA VAL A 176 0.29 3.57 -19.87
C VAL A 176 1.52 2.88 -19.26
N GLY A 177 2.44 2.37 -20.09
CA GLY A 177 3.70 1.78 -19.65
C GLY A 177 4.57 2.73 -18.83
N CYS A 178 4.71 3.99 -19.27
CA CYS A 178 5.45 5.02 -18.54
C CYS A 178 4.84 5.30 -17.15
N VAL A 179 3.51 5.47 -17.08
CA VAL A 179 2.80 5.69 -15.81
C VAL A 179 3.02 4.52 -14.84
N GLN A 180 2.88 3.29 -15.33
CA GLN A 180 3.05 2.09 -14.51
C GLN A 180 4.50 1.95 -14.02
N THR A 181 5.49 2.29 -14.85
CA THR A 181 6.91 2.24 -14.44
C THR A 181 7.20 3.24 -13.30
N ILE A 182 6.67 4.47 -13.40
CA ILE A 182 6.80 5.47 -12.33
C ILE A 182 6.09 5.00 -11.05
N SER A 183 4.98 4.26 -11.18
CA SER A 183 4.30 3.64 -10.04
C SER A 183 5.20 2.64 -9.28
N VAL A 184 6.16 2.00 -9.94
CA VAL A 184 7.09 1.06 -9.29
C VAL A 184 8.20 1.78 -8.52
N VAL A 185 8.50 3.03 -8.88
CA VAL A 185 9.45 3.87 -8.14
C VAL A 185 8.88 4.28 -6.78
N GLY A 186 7.57 4.55 -6.70
CA GLY A 186 6.90 4.97 -5.46
C GLY A 186 7.20 4.04 -4.26
N PRO A 187 7.04 2.70 -4.39
CA PRO A 187 7.30 1.78 -3.31
C PRO A 187 8.73 1.81 -2.77
N VAL A 188 9.75 2.03 -3.62
CA VAL A 188 11.15 2.20 -3.20
C VAL A 188 11.24 3.37 -2.22
N PHE A 189 10.71 4.53 -2.60
CA PHE A 189 10.75 5.72 -1.77
C PHE A 189 9.91 5.58 -0.49
N GLY A 190 8.77 4.91 -0.53
CA GLY A 190 7.96 4.71 0.68
C GLY A 190 8.60 3.74 1.69
N TYR A 191 9.29 2.68 1.25
CA TYR A 191 10.07 1.83 2.15
C TYR A 191 11.33 2.51 2.68
N LEU A 192 12.00 3.33 1.86
CA LEU A 192 13.14 4.14 2.32
C LEU A 192 12.70 5.19 3.34
N LEU A 193 11.59 5.88 3.09
CA LEU A 193 10.99 6.81 4.06
C LEU A 193 10.60 6.06 5.35
N GLY A 194 10.00 4.88 5.22
CA GLY A 194 9.72 3.97 6.33
C GLY A 194 10.96 3.59 7.13
N SER A 195 12.07 3.30 6.45
CA SER A 195 13.35 2.99 7.07
C SER A 195 13.91 4.17 7.86
N LEU A 196 13.84 5.38 7.31
CA LEU A 196 14.29 6.62 7.96
C LEU A 196 13.43 6.93 9.19
N CYS A 197 12.11 6.93 9.04
CA CYS A 197 11.17 7.18 10.13
C CYS A 197 11.29 6.12 11.24
N ALA A 198 11.49 4.85 10.89
CA ALA A 198 11.67 3.78 11.87
C ALA A 198 12.96 3.92 12.69
N LYS A 199 13.97 4.63 12.18
CA LYS A 199 15.24 4.89 12.90
C LYS A 199 15.12 6.02 13.92
N ILE A 200 14.15 6.92 13.75
CA ILE A 200 13.91 8.07 14.63
C ILE A 200 12.91 7.67 15.71
N TYR A 201 13.16 8.00 16.97
CA TYR A 201 12.24 7.67 18.06
C TYR A 201 10.88 8.35 17.91
N VAL A 202 9.80 7.69 18.32
CA VAL A 202 8.42 8.14 18.13
C VAL A 202 8.12 9.55 18.64
N ASP A 203 8.65 9.91 19.81
CA ASP A 203 8.42 11.22 20.46
C ASP A 203 9.55 12.22 20.21
N ILE A 204 10.15 12.18 19.01
CA ILE A 204 11.19 13.11 18.59
C ILE A 204 10.74 14.57 18.76
N GLY A 205 11.58 15.40 19.40
CA GLY A 205 11.27 16.80 19.70
C GLY A 205 10.47 17.02 20.99
N PHE A 206 9.86 15.97 21.56
CA PHE A 206 9.15 16.03 22.85
C PHE A 206 9.96 15.45 24.01
N VAL A 207 10.96 14.60 23.72
CA VAL A 207 11.86 13.95 24.68
C VAL A 207 13.32 14.17 24.29
N LYS A 208 14.22 14.33 25.27
CA LYS A 208 15.67 14.40 25.03
C LYS A 208 16.19 13.00 24.68
N MET A 209 16.87 12.87 23.54
CA MET A 209 17.36 11.57 23.08
C MET A 209 18.34 10.92 24.07
N ASP A 210 19.09 11.74 24.82
CA ASP A 210 20.08 11.29 25.81
C ASP A 210 19.45 10.57 27.02
N THR A 211 18.14 10.73 27.25
CA THR A 211 17.43 10.02 28.33
C THR A 211 16.88 8.66 27.88
N ILE A 212 16.98 8.32 26.59
CA ILE A 212 16.43 7.10 26.02
C ILE A 212 17.51 6.01 26.05
N THR A 213 17.27 4.94 26.80
CA THR A 213 18.21 3.82 26.98
C THR A 213 18.08 2.73 25.93
N ILE A 214 17.00 2.75 25.13
CA ILE A 214 16.71 1.74 24.10
C ILE A 214 17.26 2.16 22.73
N THR A 215 17.66 1.17 21.93
CA THR A 215 18.17 1.39 20.58
C THR A 215 17.15 0.93 19.53
N PRO A 216 17.26 1.33 18.25
CA PRO A 216 16.38 0.85 17.17
C PRO A 216 16.36 -0.68 16.96
N ALA A 217 17.29 -1.42 17.56
CA ALA A 217 17.31 -2.89 17.55
C ALA A 217 16.51 -3.52 18.70
N ASP A 218 16.11 -2.74 19.72
CA ASP A 218 15.28 -3.20 20.84
C ASP A 218 13.85 -3.47 20.36
N ALA A 219 13.24 -4.56 20.82
CA ALA A 219 11.87 -4.95 20.47
C ALA A 219 10.81 -3.95 20.98
N ARG A 220 11.15 -3.11 21.96
CA ARG A 220 10.29 -2.03 22.49
C ARG A 220 10.43 -0.73 21.70
N TRP A 221 11.34 -0.66 20.73
CA TRP A 221 11.53 0.55 19.93
C TRP A 221 10.32 0.80 19.04
N VAL A 222 9.75 2.00 19.18
CA VAL A 222 8.75 2.56 18.28
C VAL A 222 9.35 3.77 17.58
N GLY A 223 9.39 3.70 16.25
CA GLY A 223 9.85 4.77 15.38
C GLY A 223 8.78 5.82 15.13
N ALA A 224 9.18 6.96 14.57
CA ALA A 224 8.32 8.09 14.21
C ALA A 224 7.41 7.79 13.01
N TRP A 225 6.50 6.81 13.17
CA TRP A 225 5.57 6.32 12.14
C TRP A 225 4.60 7.40 11.64
N TRP A 226 4.29 8.42 12.44
CA TRP A 226 3.39 9.51 12.06
C TRP A 226 4.02 10.47 11.05
N LEU A 227 5.34 10.63 11.10
CA LEU A 227 6.06 11.64 10.32
C LEU A 227 5.98 11.38 8.82
N GLY A 228 6.16 10.13 8.40
CA GLY A 228 6.09 9.79 6.99
C GLY A 228 4.67 9.83 6.43
N TYR A 229 3.63 9.68 7.26
CA TYR A 229 2.25 9.94 6.82
C TYR A 229 2.03 11.42 6.54
N LEU A 230 2.59 12.33 7.33
CA LEU A 230 2.52 13.77 7.02
C LEU A 230 3.22 14.08 5.69
N ILE A 231 4.43 13.54 5.48
CA ILE A 231 5.19 13.72 4.24
C ILE A 231 4.42 13.13 3.04
N ALA A 232 3.94 11.90 3.14
CA ALA A 232 3.16 11.23 2.10
C ALA A 232 1.83 11.95 1.81
N GLY A 233 1.17 12.46 2.85
CA GLY A 233 -0.06 13.25 2.76
C GLY A 233 0.16 14.56 1.98
N VAL A 234 1.25 15.29 2.26
CA VAL A 234 1.62 16.50 1.52
C VAL A 234 1.99 16.19 0.07
N ILE A 235 2.79 15.16 -0.19
CA ILE A 235 3.13 14.75 -1.57
C ILE A 235 1.86 14.40 -2.36
N THR A 236 0.93 13.69 -1.73
CA THR A 236 -0.37 13.34 -2.32
C THR A 236 -1.22 14.58 -2.58
N LEU A 237 -1.25 15.54 -1.65
CA LEU A 237 -1.97 16.80 -1.80
C LEU A 237 -1.45 17.60 -3.00
N LEU A 238 -0.13 17.70 -3.13
CA LEU A 238 0.53 18.36 -4.26
C LEU A 238 0.18 17.69 -5.59
N SER A 239 -0.01 16.36 -5.59
CA SER A 239 -0.39 15.63 -6.80
C SER A 239 -1.79 15.95 -7.31
N ALA A 240 -2.68 16.48 -6.46
CA ALA A 240 -4.03 16.88 -6.85
C ALA A 240 -4.04 18.18 -7.69
N ILE A 241 -3.13 19.11 -7.41
CA ILE A 241 -3.16 20.49 -7.95
C ILE A 241 -3.19 20.53 -9.48
N PRO A 242 -2.33 19.80 -10.23
CA PRO A 242 -2.29 19.93 -11.69
C PRO A 242 -3.60 19.55 -12.38
N PHE A 243 -4.40 18.66 -11.79
CA PHE A 243 -5.63 18.16 -12.40
C PHE A 243 -6.77 19.19 -12.42
N TRP A 244 -6.76 20.18 -11.51
CA TRP A 244 -7.75 21.26 -11.49
C TRP A 244 -7.67 22.18 -12.72
N PHE A 245 -6.48 22.30 -13.30
CA PHE A 245 -6.21 23.16 -14.46
C PHE A 245 -6.42 22.45 -15.81
N LEU A 246 -6.76 21.16 -15.80
CA LEU A 246 -6.91 20.38 -17.03
C LEU A 246 -8.35 20.44 -17.57
N PRO A 247 -8.53 20.61 -18.89
CA PRO A 247 -9.85 20.71 -19.50
C PRO A 247 -10.60 19.36 -19.46
N ARG A 248 -11.94 19.44 -19.51
CA ARG A 248 -12.83 18.25 -19.52
C ARG A 248 -12.51 17.30 -20.66
N SER A 249 -12.22 17.86 -21.84
CA SER A 249 -11.80 17.17 -23.04
C SER A 249 -10.74 17.98 -23.75
N LEU A 250 -9.74 17.31 -24.32
CA LEU A 250 -8.81 17.96 -25.25
C LEU A 250 -9.53 18.14 -26.59
N PRO A 251 -9.39 19.30 -27.27
CA PRO A 251 -9.91 19.46 -28.62
C PRO A 251 -9.28 18.40 -29.53
N THR A 252 -10.08 17.46 -30.02
CA THR A 252 -9.62 16.45 -30.97
C THR A 252 -9.05 17.14 -32.21
N ALA A 253 -7.83 16.80 -32.64
CA ALA A 253 -7.24 17.39 -33.85
C ALA A 253 -8.13 17.24 -35.11
N GLY A 254 -9.05 16.27 -35.12
CA GLY A 254 -10.05 16.08 -36.18
C GLY A 254 -11.19 17.10 -36.23
N SER A 255 -11.50 17.82 -35.15
CA SER A 255 -12.56 18.85 -35.17
C SER A 255 -12.10 20.20 -35.70
N ARG A 256 -10.78 20.39 -35.91
CA ARG A 256 -10.24 21.48 -36.73
C ARG A 256 -10.30 21.19 -38.23
N VAL A 257 -10.25 19.93 -38.65
CA VAL A 257 -10.35 19.55 -40.07
C VAL A 257 -11.80 19.61 -40.57
N GLN A 258 -12.77 19.26 -39.73
CA GLN A 258 -14.19 19.31 -40.12
C GLN A 258 -14.80 20.73 -40.17
N LYS A 259 -14.18 21.73 -39.54
CA LYS A 259 -14.67 23.13 -39.62
C LYS A 259 -14.06 23.95 -40.76
N MET A 260 -13.19 23.35 -41.58
CA MET A 260 -12.49 24.04 -42.67
C MET A 260 -12.52 23.28 -44.00
N GLY A 261 -13.40 22.26 -44.11
CA GLY A 261 -13.74 21.60 -45.37
C GLY A 261 -15.21 21.85 -45.68
N THR A 262 -15.46 22.55 -46.77
CA THR A 262 -16.74 22.97 -47.32
C THR A 262 -17.78 21.85 -47.33
N GLN A 263 -19.01 22.19 -46.94
CA GLN A 263 -20.22 21.44 -47.27
C GLN A 263 -20.29 21.27 -48.79
N GLU A 264 -19.99 20.07 -49.30
CA GLU A 264 -20.42 19.49 -50.58
C GLU A 264 -19.39 18.43 -50.97
N GLU A 265 -19.67 17.16 -50.63
CA GLU A 265 -19.14 15.91 -51.24
C GLU A 265 -19.02 14.81 -50.17
N ALA A 266 -20.16 14.21 -49.80
CA ALA A 266 -20.17 12.93 -49.09
C ALA A 266 -21.46 12.16 -49.39
N SER A 267 -21.75 11.90 -50.67
CA SER A 267 -22.80 10.97 -51.10
C SER A 267 -22.27 9.67 -51.69
N PHE A 268 -20.96 9.41 -51.61
CA PHE A 268 -20.37 8.17 -52.12
C PHE A 268 -19.26 7.67 -51.20
N ILE A 269 -19.61 6.73 -50.33
CA ILE A 269 -18.88 5.47 -50.07
C ILE A 269 -19.67 4.75 -48.96
N LYS A 270 -20.31 3.66 -49.36
CA LYS A 270 -20.94 2.65 -48.51
C LYS A 270 -19.89 1.63 -48.06
N ASP A 271 -20.09 1.12 -46.84
CA ASP A 271 -19.65 -0.16 -46.29
C ASP A 271 -18.20 -0.33 -45.78
N THR A 272 -18.05 -0.20 -44.45
CA THR A 272 -17.35 -1.22 -43.62
C THR A 272 -17.86 -1.14 -42.17
N PRO A 273 -18.38 -2.22 -41.57
CA PRO A 273 -18.85 -2.21 -40.18
C PRO A 273 -17.68 -2.50 -39.23
N HIS A 274 -16.90 -1.48 -38.90
CA HIS A 274 -16.06 -1.52 -37.70
C HIS A 274 -16.81 -0.85 -36.55
N PRO A 275 -17.20 -1.58 -35.48
CA PRO A 275 -17.81 -0.96 -34.32
C PRO A 275 -16.72 -0.21 -33.55
N LYS A 276 -16.36 0.99 -34.01
CA LYS A 276 -15.71 1.97 -33.16
C LYS A 276 -16.77 2.44 -32.17
N TYR A 277 -16.75 1.87 -30.97
CA TYR A 277 -17.36 2.50 -29.79
C TYR A 277 -16.61 3.81 -29.52
N LYS A 278 -16.82 4.83 -30.37
CA LYS A 278 -16.53 6.21 -30.02
C LYS A 278 -17.58 6.59 -28.99
N TYR A 279 -17.15 6.77 -27.75
CA TYR A 279 -17.99 7.32 -26.70
C TYR A 279 -18.29 8.78 -27.07
N GLN A 280 -19.30 8.97 -27.92
CA GLN A 280 -19.88 10.27 -28.16
C GLN A 280 -20.58 10.64 -26.87
N ALA A 281 -20.15 11.74 -26.25
CA ALA A 281 -20.82 12.32 -25.11
C ALA A 281 -22.19 12.82 -25.57
N GLU A 282 -23.16 11.90 -25.67
CA GLU A 282 -24.57 12.25 -25.77
C GLU A 282 -25.01 12.85 -24.43
N GLU A 283 -25.56 14.05 -24.53
CA GLU A 283 -26.14 14.80 -23.44
C GLU A 283 -27.20 13.98 -22.70
N HIS A 284 -27.07 13.93 -21.37
CA HIS A 284 -28.12 13.52 -20.44
C HIS A 284 -28.76 12.13 -20.67
N SER A 285 -27.95 11.06 -20.65
CA SER A 285 -28.49 9.75 -20.23
C SER A 285 -28.80 9.79 -18.74
N SER A 286 -30.02 9.43 -18.36
CA SER A 286 -30.44 9.41 -16.96
C SER A 286 -29.61 8.37 -16.18
N PHE A 287 -29.31 8.63 -14.89
CA PHE A 287 -28.59 7.68 -14.03
C PHE A 287 -29.23 6.27 -14.03
N VAL A 288 -30.54 6.22 -14.25
CA VAL A 288 -31.36 5.01 -14.29
C VAL A 288 -31.12 4.19 -15.57
N GLU A 289 -30.98 4.82 -16.74
CA GLU A 289 -30.65 4.10 -17.98
C GLU A 289 -29.24 3.51 -17.93
N MET A 290 -28.30 4.27 -17.37
CA MET A 290 -26.93 3.81 -17.16
C MET A 290 -26.85 2.60 -16.20
N ALA A 291 -27.68 2.57 -15.15
CA ALA A 291 -27.73 1.42 -14.23
C ALA A 291 -28.34 0.15 -14.86
N LYS A 292 -29.26 0.30 -15.82
CA LYS A 292 -29.91 -0.85 -16.48
C LYS A 292 -28.94 -1.68 -17.32
N ASP A 293 -27.95 -1.05 -17.94
CA ASP A 293 -26.97 -1.74 -18.79
C ASP A 293 -25.84 -2.40 -17.99
N PHE A 294 -25.59 -1.96 -16.76
CA PHE A 294 -24.48 -2.46 -15.94
C PHE A 294 -24.60 -3.95 -15.59
N LEU A 295 -25.78 -4.38 -15.12
CA LEU A 295 -25.99 -5.74 -14.63
C LEU A 295 -25.92 -6.81 -15.74
N PRO A 296 -26.51 -6.60 -16.93
CA PRO A 296 -26.33 -7.50 -18.07
C PRO A 296 -24.86 -7.64 -18.51
N THR A 297 -24.12 -6.53 -18.62
CA THR A 297 -22.70 -6.58 -19.00
C THR A 297 -21.86 -7.37 -18.00
N LEU A 298 -22.07 -7.14 -16.69
CA LEU A 298 -21.38 -7.87 -15.64
C LEU A 298 -21.67 -9.38 -15.71
N ARG A 299 -22.93 -9.76 -15.96
CA ARG A 299 -23.34 -11.17 -16.08
C ARG A 299 -22.69 -11.85 -17.28
N THR A 300 -22.61 -11.18 -18.42
CA THR A 300 -21.93 -11.72 -19.62
C THR A 300 -20.44 -11.96 -19.36
N LEU A 301 -19.78 -11.02 -18.67
CA LEU A 301 -18.36 -11.12 -18.37
C LEU A 301 -18.06 -12.27 -17.40
N LEU A 302 -18.83 -12.39 -16.31
CA LEU A 302 -18.70 -13.46 -15.32
C LEU A 302 -19.17 -14.83 -15.85
N GLY A 303 -19.97 -14.87 -16.91
CA GLY A 303 -20.36 -16.11 -17.59
C GLY A 303 -19.25 -16.73 -18.44
N HIS A 304 -18.16 -16.00 -18.72
CA HIS A 304 -17.09 -16.49 -19.57
C HIS A 304 -16.06 -17.33 -18.77
N PRO A 305 -15.97 -18.65 -18.97
CA PRO A 305 -15.19 -19.53 -18.08
C PRO A 305 -13.69 -19.22 -18.08
N VAL A 306 -13.12 -18.84 -19.23
CA VAL A 306 -11.71 -18.44 -19.33
C VAL A 306 -11.42 -17.18 -18.51
N TYR A 307 -12.38 -16.25 -18.45
CA TYR A 307 -12.21 -15.01 -17.69
C TYR A 307 -12.25 -15.29 -16.19
N VAL A 308 -13.18 -16.15 -15.74
CA VAL A 308 -13.25 -16.58 -14.34
C VAL A 308 -11.98 -17.32 -13.90
N ILE A 309 -11.48 -18.25 -14.71
CA ILE A 309 -10.21 -18.96 -14.42
C ILE A 309 -9.04 -17.97 -14.35
N TYR A 310 -8.97 -17.05 -15.30
CA TYR A 310 -7.94 -16.00 -15.31
C TYR A 310 -8.01 -15.14 -14.04
N LEU A 311 -9.21 -14.71 -13.62
CA LEU A 311 -9.41 -13.97 -12.37
C LEU A 311 -8.93 -14.76 -11.15
N CYS A 312 -9.28 -16.05 -11.03
CA CYS A 312 -8.81 -16.89 -9.93
C CYS A 312 -7.29 -16.96 -9.87
N VAL A 313 -6.62 -17.15 -11.01
CA VAL A 313 -5.15 -17.18 -11.09
C VAL A 313 -4.55 -15.85 -10.64
N VAL A 314 -5.06 -14.73 -11.15
CA VAL A 314 -4.57 -13.38 -10.80
C VAL A 314 -4.78 -13.08 -9.32
N VAL A 315 -5.93 -13.46 -8.75
CA VAL A 315 -6.21 -13.28 -7.32
C VAL A 315 -5.19 -14.04 -6.47
N ILE A 316 -4.92 -15.32 -6.77
CA ILE A 316 -3.94 -16.11 -6.01
C ILE A 316 -2.52 -15.51 -6.13
N GLN A 317 -2.11 -15.12 -7.34
CA GLN A 317 -0.79 -14.53 -7.58
C GLN A 317 -0.61 -13.19 -6.86
N LEU A 318 -1.60 -12.29 -6.97
CA LEU A 318 -1.56 -10.99 -6.29
C LEU A 318 -1.62 -11.13 -4.77
N ASN A 319 -2.41 -12.06 -4.23
CA ASN A 319 -2.42 -12.34 -2.80
C ASN A 319 -1.04 -12.77 -2.30
N SER A 320 -0.35 -13.67 -3.02
CA SER A 320 1.01 -14.09 -2.68
C SER A 320 1.98 -12.91 -2.67
N LEU A 321 1.95 -12.05 -3.71
CA LEU A 321 2.80 -10.87 -3.80
C LEU A 321 2.53 -9.87 -2.68
N ILE A 322 1.25 -9.53 -2.44
CA ILE A 322 0.84 -8.57 -1.40
C ILE A 322 1.22 -9.10 -0.02
N GLY A 323 0.94 -10.37 0.28
CA GLY A 323 1.30 -11.00 1.56
C GLY A 323 2.82 -10.97 1.81
N MET A 324 3.62 -11.27 0.78
CA MET A 324 5.08 -11.15 0.85
C MET A 324 5.53 -9.72 1.13
N VAL A 325 5.02 -8.73 0.40
CA VAL A 325 5.43 -7.32 0.57
C VAL A 325 5.01 -6.79 1.95
N THR A 326 3.82 -7.15 2.43
CA THR A 326 3.26 -6.69 3.71
C THR A 326 3.97 -7.32 4.91
N TYR A 327 4.17 -8.64 4.94
CA TYR A 327 4.63 -9.34 6.15
C TYR A 327 6.11 -9.71 6.17
N LYS A 328 6.83 -9.67 5.03
CA LYS A 328 8.27 -9.95 5.01
C LYS A 328 9.11 -8.99 5.86
N PRO A 329 8.90 -7.65 5.88
CA PRO A 329 9.66 -6.77 6.77
C PRO A 329 9.48 -7.17 8.24
N LYS A 330 8.23 -7.45 8.64
CA LYS A 330 7.90 -7.93 9.98
C LYS A 330 8.54 -9.27 10.29
N TYR A 331 8.54 -10.22 9.36
CA TYR A 331 9.21 -11.50 9.51
C TYR A 331 10.71 -11.33 9.74
N ILE A 332 11.37 -10.43 8.99
CA ILE A 332 12.79 -10.14 9.16
C ILE A 332 13.07 -9.54 10.56
N GLU A 333 12.20 -8.64 11.01
CA GLU A 333 12.31 -8.02 12.33
C GLU A 333 12.12 -9.02 13.47
N GLN A 334 11.10 -9.87 13.40
CA GLN A 334 10.78 -10.83 14.47
C GLN A 334 11.69 -12.06 14.47
N HIS A 335 11.96 -12.64 13.30
CA HIS A 335 12.70 -13.90 13.19
C HIS A 335 14.22 -13.72 13.29
N PHE A 336 14.75 -12.65 12.67
CA PHE A 336 16.19 -12.37 12.65
C PHE A 336 16.61 -11.25 13.61
N ARG A 337 15.70 -10.76 14.46
CA ARG A 337 15.94 -9.64 15.41
C ARG A 337 16.65 -8.43 14.78
N GLN A 338 16.31 -8.14 13.52
CA GLN A 338 16.79 -6.94 12.86
C GLN A 338 15.88 -5.76 13.20
N SER A 339 16.42 -4.54 13.19
CA SER A 339 15.59 -3.35 13.39
C SER A 339 14.57 -3.18 12.24
N ALA A 340 13.40 -2.61 12.55
CA ALA A 340 12.41 -2.22 11.54
C ALA A 340 13.02 -1.35 10.43
N SER A 341 13.93 -0.45 10.81
CA SER A 341 14.66 0.41 9.86
C SER A 341 15.45 -0.42 8.84
N LYS A 342 16.21 -1.43 9.29
CA LYS A 342 17.01 -2.29 8.40
C LYS A 342 16.13 -3.20 7.55
N ALA A 343 15.06 -3.76 8.11
CA ALA A 343 14.10 -4.57 7.36
C ALA A 343 13.45 -3.76 6.22
N ASN A 344 12.98 -2.55 6.51
CA ASN A 344 12.39 -1.64 5.53
C ASN A 344 13.41 -1.20 4.47
N PHE A 345 14.67 -0.95 4.85
CA PHE A 345 15.74 -0.62 3.92
C PHE A 345 15.99 -1.75 2.90
N LEU A 346 16.08 -3.00 3.36
CA LEU A 346 16.26 -4.17 2.49
C LEU A 346 15.08 -4.33 1.52
N MET A 347 13.86 -4.07 1.98
CA MET A 347 12.68 -4.11 1.12
C MET A 347 12.75 -3.04 0.02
N GLY A 348 13.09 -1.79 0.37
CA GLY A 348 13.19 -0.69 -0.58
C GLY A 348 14.31 -0.84 -1.60
N VAL A 349 15.50 -1.30 -1.20
CA VAL A 349 16.69 -1.32 -2.06
C VAL A 349 16.86 -2.62 -2.83
N ILE A 350 16.44 -3.75 -2.27
CA ILE A 350 16.68 -5.07 -2.90
C ILE A 350 15.38 -5.63 -3.48
N ASN A 351 14.30 -5.67 -2.69
CA ASN A 351 13.10 -6.39 -3.09
C ASN A 351 12.30 -5.64 -4.16
N ILE A 352 11.97 -4.37 -3.94
CA ILE A 352 11.17 -3.58 -4.89
C ILE A 352 11.87 -3.44 -6.26
N PRO A 353 13.18 -3.12 -6.35
CA PRO A 353 13.86 -3.08 -7.64
C PRO A 353 13.91 -4.43 -8.36
N ALA A 354 14.02 -5.55 -7.63
CA ALA A 354 13.94 -6.87 -8.24
C ALA A 354 12.56 -7.13 -8.87
N VAL A 355 11.47 -6.73 -8.20
CA VAL A 355 10.11 -6.78 -8.77
C VAL A 355 10.01 -5.90 -10.02
N ALA A 356 10.56 -4.68 -9.97
CA ALA A 356 10.60 -3.76 -11.11
C ALA A 356 11.31 -4.36 -12.33
N LEU A 357 12.50 -4.94 -12.11
CA LEU A 357 13.28 -5.62 -13.14
C LEU A 357 12.54 -6.82 -13.70
N GLY A 358 11.83 -7.59 -12.87
CA GLY A 358 10.97 -8.70 -13.31
C GLY A 358 9.84 -8.24 -14.23
N MET A 359 9.12 -7.19 -13.85
CA MET A 359 8.05 -6.60 -14.67
C MET A 359 8.59 -6.05 -16.00
N PHE A 360 9.69 -5.29 -15.96
CA PHE A 360 10.29 -4.68 -17.14
C PHE A 360 10.86 -5.73 -18.11
N SER A 361 11.61 -6.72 -17.59
CA SER A 361 12.17 -7.80 -18.40
C SER A 361 11.09 -8.69 -19.01
N GLY A 362 10.00 -8.98 -18.28
CA GLY A 362 8.85 -9.69 -18.81
C GLY A 362 8.21 -8.97 -20.00
N GLY A 363 7.98 -7.65 -19.87
CA GLY A 363 7.46 -6.83 -20.96
C GLY A 363 8.40 -6.74 -22.17
N LEU A 364 9.70 -6.57 -21.94
CA LEU A 364 10.71 -6.54 -22.99
C LEU A 364 10.77 -7.86 -23.75
N LEU A 365 10.73 -8.99 -23.04
CA LEU A 365 10.81 -10.32 -23.62
C LEU A 365 9.56 -10.64 -24.45
N MET A 366 8.37 -10.28 -23.96
CA MET A 366 7.13 -10.38 -24.74
C MET A 366 7.21 -9.57 -26.06
N LYS A 367 7.76 -8.35 -26.00
CA LYS A 367 7.92 -7.49 -27.19
C LYS A 367 8.96 -8.04 -28.18
N ARG A 368 10.12 -8.48 -27.68
CA ARG A 368 11.22 -9.00 -28.51
C ARG A 368 10.85 -10.30 -29.20
N LEU A 369 10.18 -11.20 -28.49
CA LEU A 369 9.79 -12.52 -29.00
C LEU A 369 8.47 -12.51 -29.78
N LYS A 370 7.74 -11.39 -29.80
CA LYS A 370 6.41 -11.25 -30.44
C LYS A 370 5.49 -12.44 -30.10
N LEU A 371 5.43 -12.78 -28.81
CA LEU A 371 4.69 -13.96 -28.35
C LEU A 371 3.19 -13.79 -28.63
N ASN A 372 2.61 -14.77 -29.32
CA ASN A 372 1.15 -14.88 -29.45
C ASN A 372 0.52 -15.27 -28.09
N ILE A 373 -0.81 -15.18 -27.95
CA ILE A 373 -1.54 -15.43 -26.69
C ILE A 373 -1.14 -16.78 -26.05
N MET A 374 -1.07 -17.85 -26.85
CA MET A 374 -0.63 -19.17 -26.39
C MET A 374 0.86 -19.20 -25.98
N GLY A 375 1.70 -18.40 -26.64
CA GLY A 375 3.11 -18.24 -26.28
C GLY A 375 3.27 -17.49 -24.95
N ALA A 376 2.48 -16.44 -24.73
CA ALA A 376 2.46 -15.69 -23.47
C ALA A 376 1.97 -16.56 -22.30
N ALA A 377 0.94 -17.39 -22.51
CA ALA A 377 0.47 -18.33 -21.50
C ALA A 377 1.53 -19.38 -21.13
N LYS A 378 2.20 -19.98 -22.13
CA LYS A 378 3.32 -20.91 -21.90
C LYS A 378 4.47 -20.23 -21.17
N PHE A 379 4.82 -19.01 -21.56
CA PHE A 379 5.86 -18.22 -20.91
C PHE A 379 5.53 -17.99 -19.42
N ALA A 380 4.32 -17.52 -19.12
CA ALA A 380 3.87 -17.29 -17.74
C ALA A 380 3.87 -18.57 -16.89
N PHE A 381 3.48 -19.71 -17.48
CA PHE A 381 3.54 -21.02 -16.81
C PHE A 381 5.00 -21.42 -16.50
N CYS A 382 5.89 -21.35 -17.50
CA CYS A 382 7.30 -21.68 -17.33
C CYS A 382 7.97 -20.79 -16.28
N THR A 383 7.75 -19.48 -16.29
CA THR A 383 8.32 -18.57 -15.29
C THR A 383 7.79 -18.86 -13.89
N SER A 384 6.51 -19.20 -13.76
CA SER A 384 5.91 -19.58 -12.47
C SER A 384 6.51 -20.88 -11.94
N LEU A 385 6.70 -21.88 -12.80
CA LEU A 385 7.34 -23.15 -12.44
C LEU A 385 8.79 -22.96 -12.00
N ILE A 386 9.56 -22.14 -12.73
CA ILE A 386 10.93 -21.79 -12.36
C ILE A 386 10.93 -21.07 -11.00
N GLY A 387 10.03 -20.10 -10.79
CA GLY A 387 9.90 -19.40 -9.51
C GLY A 387 9.57 -20.32 -8.33
N TYR A 388 8.70 -21.31 -8.54
CA TYR A 388 8.38 -22.34 -7.54
C TYR A 388 9.61 -23.18 -7.19
N VAL A 389 10.34 -23.68 -8.19
CA VAL A 389 11.57 -24.45 -7.97
C VAL A 389 12.64 -23.61 -7.27
N LEU A 390 12.82 -22.34 -7.66
CA LEU A 390 13.73 -21.42 -6.99
C LEU A 390 13.35 -21.19 -5.52
N SER A 391 12.06 -21.13 -5.21
CA SER A 391 11.58 -20.95 -3.84
C SER A 391 11.92 -22.13 -2.94
N MET A 392 12.03 -23.35 -3.50
CA MET A 392 12.45 -24.53 -2.72
C MET A 392 13.89 -24.43 -2.20
N PHE A 393 14.76 -23.67 -2.87
CA PHE A 393 16.12 -23.42 -2.37
C PHE A 393 16.13 -22.59 -1.08
N PHE A 394 15.06 -21.87 -0.73
CA PHE A 394 15.01 -21.18 0.56
C PHE A 394 15.04 -22.13 1.75
N PHE A 395 14.61 -23.39 1.59
CA PHE A 395 14.69 -24.39 2.66
C PHE A 395 16.14 -24.84 2.95
N THR A 396 17.06 -24.66 2.01
CA THR A 396 18.47 -25.07 2.19
C THR A 396 19.36 -23.94 2.70
N MET A 397 18.88 -22.69 2.65
CA MET A 397 19.63 -21.53 3.15
C MET A 397 19.34 -21.30 4.63
N SER A 398 20.33 -21.54 5.49
CA SER A 398 20.25 -21.21 6.92
C SER A 398 20.82 -19.82 7.21
N CYS A 399 20.11 -19.04 8.01
CA CYS A 399 20.62 -17.81 8.63
C CYS A 399 20.50 -17.96 10.15
N GLU A 400 21.38 -17.31 10.91
CA GLU A 400 21.38 -17.43 12.37
C GLU A 400 20.11 -16.80 12.94
N ASN A 401 19.28 -17.65 13.57
CA ASN A 401 18.02 -17.21 14.17
C ASN A 401 18.27 -16.40 15.45
N ALA A 402 17.28 -15.60 15.83
CA ALA A 402 17.30 -14.87 17.09
C ALA A 402 17.55 -15.79 18.30
N LYS A 403 18.55 -15.40 19.12
CA LYS A 403 18.87 -16.07 20.39
C LYS A 403 17.90 -15.64 21.49
N VAL A 404 16.96 -16.52 21.84
CA VAL A 404 15.96 -16.33 22.89
C VAL A 404 16.40 -17.16 24.10
N ALA A 405 16.63 -16.50 25.24
CA ALA A 405 17.00 -17.18 26.48
C ALA A 405 15.89 -18.16 26.89
N GLY A 406 16.28 -19.37 27.28
CA GLY A 406 15.37 -20.47 27.63
C GLY A 406 14.77 -21.23 26.44
N VAL A 407 14.91 -20.76 25.20
CA VAL A 407 14.39 -21.43 24.00
C VAL A 407 15.50 -21.88 23.07
N THR A 408 16.37 -20.95 22.64
CA THR A 408 17.50 -21.25 21.76
C THR A 408 18.86 -21.12 22.44
N VAL A 409 18.91 -20.53 23.64
CA VAL A 409 20.13 -20.43 24.47
C VAL A 409 19.77 -20.69 25.93
N SER A 410 20.56 -21.52 26.64
CA SER A 410 20.38 -21.74 28.09
C SER A 410 20.67 -20.47 28.89
N TYR A 411 19.89 -20.22 29.94
CA TYR A 411 20.10 -19.09 30.87
C TYR A 411 21.50 -19.10 31.51
N SER A 412 22.09 -20.27 31.71
CA SER A 412 23.40 -20.45 32.35
C SER A 412 24.57 -19.87 31.55
N ASN A 413 24.45 -19.79 30.22
CA ASN A 413 25.53 -19.31 29.34
C ASN A 413 25.62 -17.78 29.25
N LEU A 414 24.70 -17.04 29.86
CA LEU A 414 24.73 -15.56 29.90
C LEU A 414 25.52 -15.01 31.09
N VAL A 415 25.86 -15.83 32.07
CA VAL A 415 26.53 -15.42 33.32
C VAL A 415 28.06 -15.52 33.23
N GLY A 416 28.60 -16.21 32.21
CA GLY A 416 30.06 -16.46 32.08
C GLY A 416 30.84 -15.47 31.20
N GLY A 417 30.23 -14.39 30.72
CA GLY A 417 30.77 -13.53 29.66
C GLY A 417 31.29 -12.16 30.07
N TYR A 418 31.53 -11.90 31.36
CA TYR A 418 32.19 -10.69 31.83
C TYR A 418 33.20 -11.04 32.92
N TYR A 419 34.42 -11.35 32.51
CA TYR A 419 35.65 -11.02 33.21
C TYR A 419 36.68 -10.55 32.19
#